data_AF-A0A834FX96-F1
#
_entry.id   AF-A0A834FX96-F1
#
_cell.length_a   1.000
_cell.length_b   1.000
_cell.length_c   1.000
_cell.angle_alpha   90.00
_cell.angle_beta   90.00
_cell.angle_gamma   90.00
#
_symmetry.space_group_name_H-M   'P 1'
#
loop_
_entity.id
_entity.type
_entity.pdbx_description
1 polymer ?
#
loop_
_entity_poly.entity_id
_entity_poly.type
_entity_poly.pdbx_seq_one_letter_code
_entity_poly.pdbx_strand_id
1 'polypeptide(L)'
;MATLPKLNQHTGNCMGLAANPSTVVLLLLPLLLSLLAAGPPPVSAKLKTSNMQFDYFKDTYDGKAFKLDSPATIHNNALQVTMDSVNSAGLTNQAGRVLYKSPFKLWEGQNDTDRVASFNASFLVNIYRLDNYTPGEGLTFVVAPDLNLPKKSYGGYLGLTNFTTDGNMTNKFIAVELDTFQEDFDPDSNHVGLDINSVRSNITVSLTPLGLQLVGEGTTANFFNVWVQYDGINKWVMDASSLPPGGGSAVTW
;
A
#
# COMPACT_ATOMS: atom_id res chain seq x y z
N MET A 1 -17.58 -4.05 -18.10
CA MET A 1 -17.13 -4.59 -16.80
C MET A 1 -15.69 -4.99 -16.97
N ALA A 2 -14.76 -4.32 -16.32
CA ALA A 2 -13.35 -4.69 -16.32
C ALA A 2 -12.98 -5.14 -14.92
N THR A 3 -12.51 -6.38 -14.82
CA THR A 3 -12.02 -7.04 -13.61
C THR A 3 -10.58 -6.57 -13.35
N LEU A 4 -10.17 -6.37 -12.11
CA LEU A 4 -8.76 -6.10 -11.78
C LEU A 4 -7.89 -7.26 -12.30
N PRO A 5 -6.70 -7.01 -12.88
CA PRO A 5 -5.77 -8.08 -13.24
C PRO A 5 -5.42 -8.91 -12.00
N LYS A 6 -5.43 -10.24 -12.11
CA LYS A 6 -5.00 -11.13 -11.02
C LYS A 6 -3.56 -10.81 -10.63
N LEU A 7 -3.33 -10.57 -9.34
CA LEU A 7 -2.00 -10.49 -8.74
C LEU A 7 -1.40 -11.92 -8.75
N ASN A 8 -0.20 -12.08 -9.30
CA ASN A 8 0.51 -13.35 -9.23
C ASN A 8 1.13 -13.47 -7.84
N GLN A 9 0.60 -14.34 -6.98
CA GLN A 9 1.26 -14.68 -5.71
C GLN A 9 2.51 -15.50 -6.03
N HIS A 10 3.69 -14.88 -5.93
CA HIS A 10 4.96 -15.57 -6.12
C HIS A 10 5.39 -16.18 -4.78
N THR A 11 5.01 -17.43 -4.51
CA THR A 11 5.55 -18.20 -3.36
C THR A 11 6.99 -18.64 -3.67
N GLY A 12 7.94 -17.72 -3.50
CA GLY A 12 9.37 -18.00 -3.63
C GLY A 12 9.91 -18.70 -2.38
N ASN A 13 10.02 -20.03 -2.42
CA ASN A 13 10.83 -20.79 -1.46
C ASN A 13 12.30 -20.34 -1.58
N CYS A 14 12.86 -19.81 -0.49
CA CYS A 14 14.31 -19.65 -0.35
C CYS A 14 14.97 -21.03 -0.25
N MET A 15 15.54 -21.52 -1.35
CA MET A 15 16.53 -22.61 -1.33
C MET A 15 17.87 -22.07 -1.81
N GLY A 16 18.89 -22.23 -0.96
CA GLY A 16 20.25 -21.77 -1.19
C GLY A 16 20.88 -22.37 -2.43
N LEU A 17 21.49 -21.51 -3.25
CA LEU A 17 22.37 -21.92 -4.34
C LEU A 17 23.78 -22.14 -3.79
N ALA A 18 24.12 -23.40 -3.57
CA ALA A 18 25.52 -23.84 -3.56
C ALA A 18 25.96 -24.09 -5.01
N ALA A 19 26.88 -23.28 -5.50
CA ALA A 19 27.58 -23.54 -6.75
C ALA A 19 28.63 -24.65 -6.54
N ASN A 20 28.75 -25.60 -7.48
CA ASN A 20 29.88 -25.71 -8.44
C ASN A 20 29.73 -27.00 -9.33
N PRO A 21 30.64 -27.32 -10.26
CA PRO A 21 30.40 -27.26 -11.71
C PRO A 21 30.40 -28.66 -12.36
N SER A 22 29.82 -28.80 -13.56
CA SER A 22 30.37 -29.66 -14.62
C SER A 22 29.51 -29.62 -15.88
N THR A 23 30.19 -29.26 -16.97
CA THR A 23 29.93 -29.72 -18.35
C THR A 23 28.87 -29.01 -19.18
N VAL A 24 29.41 -28.28 -20.17
CA VAL A 24 28.78 -27.66 -21.33
C VAL A 24 28.21 -28.73 -22.26
N VAL A 25 26.97 -28.56 -22.72
CA VAL A 25 26.50 -29.11 -23.99
C VAL A 25 26.00 -27.95 -24.84
N LEU A 26 26.77 -27.70 -25.90
CA LEU A 26 26.46 -26.76 -26.98
C LEU A 26 25.43 -27.43 -27.89
N LEU A 27 24.21 -26.90 -27.96
CA LEU A 27 23.29 -27.18 -29.06
C LEU A 27 23.05 -25.89 -29.83
N LEU A 28 23.90 -25.69 -30.83
CA LEU A 28 23.64 -24.79 -31.94
C LEU A 28 22.52 -25.41 -32.80
N LEU A 29 21.34 -24.80 -32.80
CA LEU A 29 20.40 -24.94 -33.90
C LEU A 29 19.94 -23.55 -34.37
N PRO A 30 19.73 -23.38 -35.69
CA PRO A 30 19.78 -22.09 -36.36
C PRO A 30 18.45 -21.37 -36.21
N LEU A 31 18.38 -20.36 -35.36
CA LEU A 31 17.27 -19.39 -35.39
C LEU A 31 17.59 -18.28 -36.40
N LEU A 32 17.76 -18.68 -37.67
CA LEU A 32 17.86 -17.77 -38.81
C LEU A 32 16.65 -18.00 -39.73
N LEU A 33 15.43 -17.85 -39.19
CA LEU A 33 14.22 -17.62 -40.00
C LEU A 33 13.03 -17.13 -39.13
N SER A 34 13.18 -15.95 -38.53
CA SER A 34 12.04 -15.13 -38.07
C SER A 34 12.32 -13.62 -38.17
N LEU A 35 13.20 -13.22 -39.09
CA LEU A 35 13.36 -11.82 -39.50
C LEU A 35 12.33 -11.42 -40.57
N LEU A 36 11.03 -11.69 -40.38
CA LEU A 36 9.96 -11.18 -41.26
C LEU A 36 8.56 -11.31 -40.62
N ALA A 37 8.45 -10.97 -39.34
CA ALA A 37 7.19 -10.54 -38.74
C ALA A 37 7.45 -9.57 -37.56
N ALA A 38 8.48 -8.73 -37.67
CA ALA A 38 8.51 -7.53 -36.87
C ALA A 38 7.50 -6.57 -37.51
N GLY A 39 6.23 -6.68 -37.09
CA GLY A 39 5.35 -5.52 -37.17
C GLY A 39 6.07 -4.30 -36.57
N PRO A 40 5.71 -3.06 -36.95
CA PRO A 40 6.31 -1.90 -36.31
C PRO A 40 6.29 -2.13 -34.80
N PRO A 41 7.42 -1.91 -34.08
CA PRO A 41 7.44 -2.08 -32.64
C PRO A 41 6.21 -1.36 -32.10
N PRO A 42 5.40 -2.00 -31.23
CA PRO A 42 4.21 -1.36 -30.70
C PRO A 42 4.66 0.01 -30.23
N VAL A 43 4.05 1.06 -30.79
CA VAL A 43 4.48 2.43 -30.56
C VAL A 43 4.61 2.56 -29.05
N SER A 44 5.85 2.64 -28.57
CA SER A 44 6.13 2.73 -27.15
C SER A 44 5.63 4.09 -26.72
N ALA A 45 4.35 4.15 -26.37
CA ALA A 45 3.74 5.36 -25.88
C ALA A 45 4.55 5.77 -24.66
N LYS A 46 5.28 6.89 -24.78
CA LYS A 46 6.08 7.44 -23.70
C LYS A 46 5.23 7.45 -22.44
N LEU A 47 5.69 6.73 -21.41
CA LEU A 47 5.03 6.74 -20.11
C LEU A 47 5.02 8.19 -19.61
N LYS A 48 3.85 8.69 -19.25
CA LYS A 48 3.75 9.99 -18.58
C LYS A 48 4.07 9.75 -17.11
N THR A 49 5.28 10.13 -16.71
CA THR A 49 5.68 10.11 -15.30
C THR A 49 5.19 11.37 -14.61
N SER A 50 4.55 11.22 -13.46
CA SER A 50 4.27 12.30 -12.52
C SER A 50 5.11 12.09 -11.28
N ASN A 51 5.81 13.14 -10.83
CA ASN A 51 6.50 13.15 -9.55
C ASN A 51 5.86 14.18 -8.64
N MET A 52 5.65 13.81 -7.38
CA MET A 52 5.09 14.68 -6.35
C MET A 52 5.87 14.47 -5.06
N GLN A 53 6.21 15.55 -4.40
CA GLN A 53 6.95 15.53 -3.14
C GLN A 53 6.34 16.57 -2.20
N PHE A 54 6.13 16.16 -0.95
CA PHE A 54 5.62 17.02 0.11
C PHE A 54 6.51 16.81 1.33
N ASP A 55 7.40 17.77 1.60
CA ASP A 55 8.28 17.71 2.78
C ASP A 55 7.51 18.07 4.07
N TYR A 56 6.45 18.86 3.92
CA TYR A 56 5.48 19.22 4.96
C TYR A 56 4.15 19.61 4.32
N PHE A 57 3.08 19.62 5.11
CA PHE A 57 1.73 19.96 4.65
C PHE A 57 1.22 21.27 5.25
N LYS A 58 0.79 22.22 4.43
CA LYS A 58 0.18 23.49 4.86
C LYS A 58 -1.20 23.65 4.27
N ASP A 59 -2.20 23.84 5.13
CA ASP A 59 -3.60 23.95 4.73
C ASP A 59 -3.83 25.03 3.64
N THR A 60 -3.15 26.17 3.75
CA THR A 60 -3.26 27.30 2.82
C THR A 60 -2.94 26.97 1.35
N TYR A 61 -2.11 25.95 1.10
CA TYR A 61 -1.68 25.55 -0.24
C TYR A 61 -2.06 24.11 -0.56
N ASP A 62 -1.75 23.18 0.35
CA ASP A 62 -1.91 21.74 0.13
C ASP A 62 -3.35 21.28 0.33
N GLY A 63 -4.17 22.00 1.11
CA GLY A 63 -5.62 21.73 1.23
C GLY A 63 -6.35 21.80 -0.12
N LYS A 64 -5.77 22.48 -1.11
CA LYS A 64 -6.30 22.48 -2.49
C LYS A 64 -5.96 21.20 -3.24
N ALA A 65 -4.80 20.60 -2.99
CA ALA A 65 -4.34 19.38 -3.65
C ALA A 65 -5.04 18.11 -3.13
N PHE A 66 -5.46 18.11 -1.86
CA PHE A 66 -6.09 16.95 -1.22
C PHE A 66 -7.57 17.16 -0.95
N LYS A 67 -8.36 16.09 -1.01
CA LYS A 67 -9.69 16.02 -0.39
C LYS A 67 -9.50 15.44 1.00
N LEU A 68 -9.96 16.18 2.00
CA LEU A 68 -9.92 15.78 3.41
C LEU A 68 -11.36 15.46 3.82
N ASP A 69 -11.65 14.20 4.09
CA ASP A 69 -12.91 13.77 4.65
C ASP A 69 -12.77 13.71 6.18
N SER A 70 -13.64 14.48 6.87
CA SER A 70 -13.65 14.63 8.32
C SER A 70 -13.59 13.28 9.06
N PRO A 71 -12.80 13.15 10.14
CA PRO A 71 -12.11 14.22 10.89
C PRO A 71 -10.71 14.57 10.36
N ALA A 72 -10.34 14.13 9.15
CA ALA A 72 -9.01 14.39 8.62
C ALA A 72 -8.74 15.90 8.45
N THR A 73 -7.56 16.34 8.87
CA THR A 73 -7.11 17.74 8.79
C THR A 73 -5.63 17.83 8.40
N ILE A 74 -5.17 19.03 8.05
CA ILE A 74 -3.74 19.36 8.05
C ILE A 74 -3.46 20.09 9.36
N HIS A 75 -2.57 19.52 10.17
CA HIS A 75 -2.24 20.07 11.49
C HIS A 75 -0.75 19.90 11.76
N ASN A 76 -0.11 20.91 12.37
CA ASN A 76 1.31 20.90 12.70
C ASN A 76 2.23 20.40 11.57
N ASN A 77 2.00 20.90 10.35
CA ASN A 77 2.77 20.54 9.16
C ASN A 77 2.63 19.08 8.68
N ALA A 78 1.64 18.33 9.20
CA ALA A 78 1.38 16.93 8.87
C ALA A 78 -0.06 16.70 8.41
N LEU A 79 -0.28 15.60 7.67
CA LEU A 79 -1.62 15.06 7.45
C LEU A 79 -2.04 14.32 8.71
N GLN A 80 -3.11 14.78 9.34
CA GLN A 80 -3.70 14.14 10.50
C GLN A 80 -4.99 13.45 10.06
N VAL A 81 -4.94 12.13 9.86
CA VAL A 81 -6.07 11.34 9.32
C VAL A 81 -7.19 11.20 10.34
N THR A 82 -6.84 10.92 11.59
CA THR A 82 -7.75 10.93 12.74
C THR A 82 -7.20 11.85 13.83
N MET A 83 -8.08 12.37 14.68
CA MET A 83 -7.66 13.19 15.81
C MET A 83 -6.75 12.40 16.74
N ASP A 84 -5.70 13.03 17.25
CA ASP A 84 -4.84 12.39 18.25
C ASP A 84 -5.53 12.37 19.61
N SER A 85 -5.04 11.52 20.51
CA SER A 85 -5.59 11.38 21.86
C SER A 85 -5.34 12.56 22.79
N VAL A 86 -4.50 13.52 22.41
CA VAL A 86 -4.25 14.77 23.17
C VAL A 86 -5.40 15.75 22.94
N ASN A 87 -6.03 15.70 21.76
CA ASN A 87 -7.24 16.44 21.42
C ASN A 87 -8.46 15.70 22.00
N SER A 88 -8.84 16.01 23.24
CA SER A 88 -9.73 15.23 24.13
C SER A 88 -11.21 15.09 23.71
N ALA A 89 -11.55 15.17 22.42
CA ALA A 89 -12.91 15.03 21.92
C ALA A 89 -13.05 13.83 20.96
N GLY A 90 -13.84 12.83 21.35
CA GLY A 90 -14.48 11.89 20.43
C GLY A 90 -13.55 10.99 19.60
N LEU A 91 -12.58 10.32 20.22
CA LEU A 91 -11.65 9.38 19.54
C LEU A 91 -12.32 8.07 19.08
N THR A 92 -13.47 7.73 19.66
CA THR A 92 -14.17 6.49 19.36
C THR A 92 -14.85 6.58 17.99
N ASN A 93 -14.78 5.48 17.23
CA ASN A 93 -15.49 5.31 15.96
C ASN A 93 -15.21 6.43 14.95
N GLN A 94 -13.97 6.87 14.87
CA GLN A 94 -13.52 7.85 13.87
C GLN A 94 -12.95 7.13 12.64
N ALA A 95 -13.29 7.65 11.46
CA ALA A 95 -12.66 7.30 10.21
C ALA A 95 -12.44 8.59 9.43
N GLY A 96 -11.21 8.88 9.06
CA GLY A 96 -10.87 10.02 8.22
C GLY A 96 -10.14 9.56 6.98
N ARG A 97 -10.12 10.40 5.95
CA ARG A 97 -9.44 10.09 4.69
C ARG A 97 -8.81 11.32 4.09
N VAL A 98 -7.58 11.17 3.63
CA VAL A 98 -6.90 12.18 2.82
C VAL A 98 -6.57 11.55 1.47
N LEU A 99 -7.16 12.09 0.38
CA LEU A 99 -6.89 11.61 -0.97
C LEU A 99 -6.45 12.76 -1.88
N TYR A 100 -5.46 12.49 -2.72
CA TYR A 100 -5.01 13.44 -3.73
C TYR A 100 -6.11 13.63 -4.79
N LYS A 101 -6.49 14.89 -5.08
CA LYS A 101 -7.66 15.20 -5.92
C LYS A 101 -7.43 14.91 -7.40
N SER A 102 -6.19 14.99 -7.89
CA SER A 102 -5.94 14.75 -9.31
C SER A 102 -5.84 13.24 -9.57
N PRO A 103 -6.68 12.66 -10.43
CA PRO A 103 -6.70 11.22 -10.67
C PRO A 103 -5.47 10.76 -11.45
N PHE A 104 -5.06 9.51 -11.20
CA PHE A 104 -4.03 8.81 -11.95
C PHE A 104 -4.66 7.73 -12.82
N LYS A 105 -4.11 7.53 -14.03
CA LYS A 105 -4.50 6.40 -14.89
C LYS A 105 -3.58 5.22 -14.59
N LEU A 106 -4.13 4.21 -13.91
CA LEU A 106 -3.36 3.04 -13.47
C LEU A 106 -3.32 1.91 -14.49
N TRP A 107 -4.28 1.85 -15.41
CA TRP A 107 -4.24 0.91 -16.51
C TRP A 107 -4.89 1.47 -17.78
N GLU A 108 -4.47 0.94 -18.92
CA GLU A 108 -5.00 1.21 -20.23
C GLU A 108 -5.12 -0.09 -21.03
N GLY A 109 -6.35 -0.44 -21.41
CA GLY A 109 -6.65 -1.62 -22.22
C GLY A 109 -8.01 -2.22 -21.85
N GLN A 110 -8.32 -3.37 -22.44
CA GLN A 110 -9.55 -4.11 -22.17
C GLN A 110 -9.32 -5.60 -21.77
N ASN A 111 -8.07 -6.12 -21.79
CA ASN A 111 -7.75 -7.56 -21.70
C ASN A 111 -6.27 -7.79 -21.26
N ASP A 112 -5.73 -9.02 -21.33
CA ASP A 112 -4.34 -9.38 -20.99
C ASP A 112 -3.20 -8.60 -21.71
N THR A 113 -3.53 -7.70 -22.66
CA THR A 113 -2.62 -6.71 -23.25
C THR A 113 -2.63 -5.37 -22.53
N ASP A 114 -3.23 -5.30 -21.33
CA ASP A 114 -3.37 -4.09 -20.53
C ASP A 114 -2.00 -3.50 -20.17
N ARG A 115 -1.82 -2.22 -20.48
CA ARG A 115 -0.69 -1.44 -19.98
C ARG A 115 -1.04 -1.02 -18.56
N VAL A 116 -0.35 -1.57 -17.57
CA VAL A 116 -0.51 -1.19 -16.18
C VAL A 116 0.62 -0.26 -15.77
N ALA A 117 0.31 0.80 -15.03
CA ALA A 117 1.29 1.74 -14.52
C ALA A 117 2.04 1.11 -13.33
N SER A 118 3.36 1.30 -13.31
CA SER A 118 4.17 1.11 -12.11
C SER A 118 4.15 2.40 -11.29
N PHE A 119 4.18 2.28 -9.97
CA PHE A 119 4.31 3.43 -9.08
C PHE A 119 5.18 3.12 -7.88
N ASN A 120 5.71 4.18 -7.27
CA ASN A 120 6.31 4.14 -5.95
C ASN A 120 5.70 5.25 -5.10
N ALA A 121 5.56 4.99 -3.82
CA ALA A 121 5.15 5.95 -2.81
C ALA A 121 6.01 5.71 -1.57
N SER A 122 6.45 6.78 -0.95
CA SER A 122 7.15 6.70 0.34
C SER A 122 6.68 7.81 1.25
N PHE A 123 6.48 7.49 2.51
CA PHE A 123 6.01 8.45 3.50
C PHE A 123 6.52 8.09 4.90
N LEU A 124 6.64 9.12 5.73
CA LEU A 124 6.92 8.98 7.16
C LEU A 124 5.59 8.96 7.91
N VAL A 125 5.41 7.98 8.78
CA VAL A 125 4.21 7.82 9.59
C VAL A 125 4.58 7.63 11.06
N ASN A 126 3.72 8.13 11.95
CA ASN A 126 3.64 7.68 13.32
C ASN A 126 2.17 7.41 13.69
N ILE A 127 1.93 6.35 14.46
CA ILE A 127 0.62 6.06 15.04
C ILE A 127 0.79 6.22 16.56
N TYR A 128 0.00 7.12 17.14
CA TYR A 128 0.19 7.56 18.53
C TYR A 128 -1.09 7.41 19.34
N ARG A 129 -0.92 7.05 20.62
CA ARG A 129 -1.96 7.05 21.64
C ARG A 129 -1.41 7.51 22.98
N LEU A 130 -2.29 7.92 23.89
CA LEU A 130 -1.97 8.08 25.31
C LEU A 130 -1.96 6.72 26.03
N ASP A 131 -1.18 6.61 27.11
CA ASP A 131 -0.88 5.38 27.86
C ASP A 131 -2.11 4.57 28.29
N ASN A 132 -3.23 5.25 28.55
CA ASN A 132 -4.47 4.66 29.04
C ASN A 132 -5.48 4.27 27.95
N TYR A 133 -5.13 4.42 26.68
CA TYR A 133 -5.97 4.01 25.55
C TYR A 133 -5.47 2.72 24.93
N THR A 134 -6.36 1.84 24.49
CA THR A 134 -5.96 0.73 23.61
C THR A 134 -5.58 1.30 22.24
N PRO A 135 -4.44 0.91 21.63
CA PRO A 135 -4.16 1.24 20.24
C PRO A 135 -5.29 0.75 19.34
N GLY A 136 -5.58 1.50 18.28
CA GLY A 136 -6.54 1.08 17.28
C GLY A 136 -7.06 2.25 16.45
N GLU A 137 -7.41 2.04 15.20
CA GLU A 137 -7.53 0.72 14.54
C GLU A 137 -6.31 0.46 13.64
N GLY A 138 -5.93 1.44 12.82
CA GLY A 138 -4.74 1.37 11.98
C GLY A 138 -4.64 2.56 11.02
N LEU A 139 -3.77 2.46 10.02
CA LEU A 139 -3.63 3.41 8.92
C LEU A 139 -3.45 2.67 7.59
N THR A 140 -4.02 3.20 6.51
CA THR A 140 -3.86 2.59 5.17
C THR A 140 -3.26 3.58 4.17
N PHE A 141 -2.30 3.13 3.36
CA PHE A 141 -2.07 3.72 2.04
C PHE A 141 -3.05 3.10 1.04
N VAL A 142 -3.86 3.89 0.37
CA VAL A 142 -4.96 3.37 -0.47
C VAL A 142 -4.96 3.97 -1.87
N VAL A 143 -5.16 3.09 -2.85
CA VAL A 143 -5.48 3.43 -4.24
C VAL A 143 -6.94 3.06 -4.48
N ALA A 144 -7.77 4.06 -4.80
CA ALA A 144 -9.23 3.90 -4.90
C ALA A 144 -9.81 4.56 -6.17
N PRO A 145 -11.00 4.11 -6.62
CA PRO A 145 -11.59 4.59 -7.88
C PRO A 145 -12.24 5.98 -7.74
N ASP A 146 -12.51 6.43 -6.51
CA ASP A 146 -13.11 7.71 -6.21
C ASP A 146 -12.57 8.30 -4.89
N LEU A 147 -12.96 9.54 -4.61
CA LEU A 147 -12.47 10.30 -3.47
C LEU A 147 -13.30 10.12 -2.20
N ASN A 148 -14.31 9.25 -2.18
CA ASN A 148 -15.28 9.22 -1.09
C ASN A 148 -14.80 8.32 0.06
N LEU A 149 -14.96 8.81 1.28
CA LEU A 149 -14.92 7.98 2.48
C LEU A 149 -16.23 7.17 2.58
N PRO A 150 -16.19 5.82 2.66
CA PRO A 150 -17.38 5.02 2.90
C PRO A 150 -18.01 5.38 4.25
N LYS A 151 -19.34 5.37 4.33
CA LYS A 151 -20.04 5.68 5.57
C LYS A 151 -19.83 4.57 6.60
N LYS A 152 -19.68 4.95 7.88
CA LYS A 152 -19.51 4.01 9.00
C LYS A 152 -18.34 3.03 8.78
N SER A 153 -17.24 3.56 8.28
CA SER A 153 -16.01 2.82 7.95
C SER A 153 -14.95 2.89 9.06
N TYR A 154 -15.36 3.23 10.28
CA TYR A 154 -14.50 3.20 11.46
C TYR A 154 -14.31 1.76 11.98
N GLY A 155 -13.45 1.56 12.98
CA GLY A 155 -13.15 0.21 13.48
C GLY A 155 -12.16 -0.50 12.54
N GLY A 156 -12.13 -1.83 12.59
CA GLY A 156 -11.43 -2.68 11.63
C GLY A 156 -11.86 -2.52 10.16
N TYR A 157 -12.76 -1.58 9.82
CA TYR A 157 -13.04 -1.21 8.42
C TYR A 157 -12.06 -0.16 7.84
N LEU A 158 -11.17 0.42 8.67
CA LEU A 158 -10.02 1.25 8.31
C LEU A 158 -10.27 2.41 7.32
N GLY A 159 -11.50 2.91 7.22
CA GLY A 159 -11.87 3.91 6.22
C GLY A 159 -11.98 3.37 4.79
N LEU A 160 -11.91 2.05 4.60
CA LEU A 160 -11.89 1.36 3.31
C LEU A 160 -13.25 0.77 2.91
N THR A 161 -13.96 0.18 3.86
CA THR A 161 -15.25 -0.49 3.63
C THR A 161 -16.23 -0.21 4.76
N ASN A 162 -17.26 -1.04 4.90
CA ASN A 162 -18.17 -1.07 6.04
C ASN A 162 -18.83 -2.46 6.08
N PHE A 163 -19.62 -2.71 7.13
CA PHE A 163 -20.32 -3.98 7.35
C PHE A 163 -21.08 -4.55 6.14
N THR A 164 -21.62 -3.70 5.26
CA THR A 164 -22.42 -4.14 4.10
C THR A 164 -21.63 -4.22 2.80
N THR A 165 -20.47 -3.55 2.71
CA THR A 165 -19.71 -3.44 1.47
C THR A 165 -18.40 -4.21 1.49
N ASP A 166 -17.94 -4.67 2.66
CA ASP A 166 -16.68 -5.40 2.77
C ASP A 166 -16.67 -6.65 1.87
N GLY A 167 -15.55 -6.88 1.17
CA GLY A 167 -15.41 -7.98 0.21
C GLY A 167 -16.11 -7.79 -1.13
N ASN A 168 -16.85 -6.69 -1.34
CA ASN A 168 -17.53 -6.46 -2.61
C ASN A 168 -16.53 -6.08 -3.71
N MET A 169 -16.51 -6.84 -4.81
CA MET A 169 -15.68 -6.56 -6.00
C MET A 169 -15.91 -5.18 -6.63
N THR A 170 -17.02 -4.49 -6.32
CA THR A 170 -17.26 -3.13 -6.79
C THR A 170 -16.47 -2.06 -6.03
N ASN A 171 -15.87 -2.39 -4.88
CA ASN A 171 -15.07 -1.45 -4.08
C ASN A 171 -13.83 -0.97 -4.86
N LYS A 172 -13.20 -1.87 -5.62
CA LYS A 172 -12.09 -1.61 -6.56
C LYS A 172 -10.93 -0.81 -5.98
N PHE A 173 -10.63 -1.02 -4.69
CA PHE A 173 -9.44 -0.45 -4.06
C PHE A 173 -8.37 -1.53 -3.85
N ILE A 174 -7.15 -1.05 -3.74
CA ILE A 174 -6.03 -1.79 -3.16
C ILE A 174 -5.48 -0.92 -2.03
N ALA A 175 -5.21 -1.51 -0.89
CA ALA A 175 -4.59 -0.80 0.23
C ALA A 175 -3.43 -1.62 0.83
N VAL A 176 -2.45 -0.90 1.36
CA VAL A 176 -1.46 -1.44 2.28
C VAL A 176 -1.82 -0.91 3.66
N GLU A 177 -2.16 -1.79 4.59
CA GLU A 177 -2.54 -1.46 5.96
C GLU A 177 -1.36 -1.58 6.91
N LEU A 178 -1.35 -0.69 7.90
CA LEU A 178 -0.56 -0.75 9.12
C LEU A 178 -1.56 -0.94 10.25
N ASP A 179 -1.80 -2.20 10.59
CA ASP A 179 -2.84 -2.60 11.53
C ASP A 179 -2.30 -2.64 12.96
N THR A 180 -3.07 -2.06 13.89
CA THR A 180 -2.69 -1.90 15.29
C THR A 180 -3.68 -2.53 16.27
N PHE A 181 -4.69 -3.24 15.77
CA PHE A 181 -5.76 -3.82 16.57
C PHE A 181 -6.27 -5.13 15.95
N GLN A 182 -6.27 -6.20 16.74
CA GLN A 182 -6.62 -7.53 16.23
C GLN A 182 -8.13 -7.75 16.15
N GLU A 183 -8.67 -7.85 14.93
CA GLU A 183 -9.99 -8.42 14.64
C GLU A 183 -9.92 -9.96 14.50
N ASP A 184 -11.08 -10.60 14.28
CA ASP A 184 -11.18 -12.08 14.21
C ASP A 184 -10.42 -12.72 13.03
N PHE A 185 -10.04 -11.91 12.04
CA PHE A 185 -9.33 -12.32 10.84
C PHE A 185 -7.83 -12.00 10.85
N ASP A 186 -7.38 -11.26 11.85
CA ASP A 186 -6.01 -10.75 11.90
C ASP A 186 -5.04 -11.72 12.57
N PRO A 187 -3.78 -11.78 12.09
CA PRO A 187 -2.76 -12.63 12.70
C PRO A 187 -2.42 -12.19 14.13
N ASP A 188 -2.39 -10.88 14.37
CA ASP A 188 -2.15 -10.23 15.66
C ASP A 188 -2.55 -8.74 15.57
N SER A 189 -2.31 -7.97 16.62
CA SER A 189 -2.61 -6.53 16.69
C SER A 189 -1.44 -5.63 16.23
N ASN A 190 -0.52 -6.13 15.40
CA ASN A 190 0.67 -5.40 14.97
C ASN A 190 1.23 -6.00 13.68
N HIS A 191 0.55 -5.74 12.57
CA HIS A 191 0.92 -6.34 11.28
C HIS A 191 0.79 -5.34 10.12
N VAL A 192 1.38 -5.74 8.99
CA VAL A 192 1.18 -5.09 7.69
C VAL A 192 0.39 -6.03 6.81
N GLY A 193 -0.54 -5.49 6.05
CA GLY A 193 -1.44 -6.26 5.19
C GLY A 193 -1.63 -5.68 3.79
N LEU A 194 -1.94 -6.53 2.83
CA LEU A 194 -2.36 -6.16 1.48
C LEU A 194 -3.84 -6.46 1.29
N ASP A 195 -4.62 -5.40 1.23
CA ASP A 195 -6.06 -5.44 1.07
C ASP A 195 -6.49 -5.27 -0.37
N ILE A 196 -7.37 -6.16 -0.84
CA ILE A 196 -8.00 -6.05 -2.16
C ILE A 196 -9.51 -6.17 -2.01
N ASN A 197 -10.19 -5.03 -2.13
CA ASN A 197 -11.66 -4.89 -1.99
C ASN A 197 -12.26 -5.24 -0.62
N SER A 198 -11.46 -5.70 0.35
CA SER A 198 -11.85 -6.06 1.71
C SER A 198 -10.75 -5.63 2.67
N VAL A 199 -11.11 -5.38 3.93
CA VAL A 199 -10.15 -5.25 5.05
C VAL A 199 -9.60 -6.59 5.53
N ARG A 200 -10.14 -7.70 5.04
CA ARG A 200 -9.52 -9.01 5.24
C ARG A 200 -8.39 -9.14 4.24
N SER A 201 -7.18 -8.82 4.70
CA SER A 201 -5.96 -8.86 3.93
C SER A 201 -5.79 -10.17 3.14
N ASN A 202 -5.38 -10.04 1.88
CA ASN A 202 -4.99 -11.18 1.05
C ASN A 202 -3.66 -11.78 1.51
N ILE A 203 -2.80 -10.95 2.09
CA ILE A 203 -1.46 -11.30 2.56
C ILE A 203 -1.15 -10.43 3.78
N THR A 204 -0.64 -11.02 4.86
CA THR A 204 -0.25 -10.30 6.09
C THR A 204 1.10 -10.75 6.64
N VAL A 205 1.91 -9.82 7.17
CA VAL A 205 3.13 -10.10 7.95
C VAL A 205 3.00 -9.44 9.30
N SER A 206 3.08 -10.26 10.34
CA SER A 206 3.27 -9.80 11.71
C SER A 206 4.61 -9.08 11.85
N LEU A 207 4.58 -7.89 12.43
CA LEU A 207 5.77 -7.08 12.70
C LEU A 207 6.48 -7.50 14.00
N THR A 208 5.76 -8.17 14.89
CA THR A 208 6.26 -8.57 16.22
C THR A 208 7.51 -9.47 16.14
N PRO A 209 7.56 -10.54 15.31
CA PRO A 209 8.77 -11.35 15.12
C PRO A 209 9.97 -10.59 14.52
N LEU A 210 9.72 -9.45 13.87
CA LEU A 210 10.75 -8.59 13.30
C LEU A 210 11.28 -7.56 14.31
N GLY A 211 10.74 -7.53 15.54
CA GLY A 211 11.09 -6.54 16.57
C GLY A 211 10.57 -5.14 16.24
N LEU A 212 9.57 -5.03 15.37
CA LEU A 212 8.96 -3.77 14.96
C LEU A 212 7.60 -3.62 15.65
N GLN A 213 7.33 -2.43 16.17
CA GLN A 213 6.07 -2.10 16.85
C GLN A 213 5.51 -0.79 16.31
N LEU A 214 4.35 -0.83 15.64
CA LEU A 214 3.77 0.35 14.99
C LEU A 214 3.44 1.48 15.97
N VAL A 215 2.95 1.11 17.16
CA VAL A 215 2.53 2.04 18.21
C VAL A 215 3.50 1.94 19.38
N GLY A 216 4.14 3.05 19.74
CA GLY A 216 5.14 3.06 20.81
C GLY A 216 4.57 2.77 22.20
N GLU A 217 5.46 2.42 23.12
CA GLU A 217 5.10 2.21 24.53
C GLU A 217 4.93 3.55 25.26
N GLY A 218 3.89 3.61 26.09
CA GLY A 218 3.50 4.82 26.80
C GLY A 218 3.26 6.00 25.85
N THR A 219 3.86 7.14 26.16
CA THR A 219 3.73 8.39 25.39
C THR A 219 4.82 8.55 24.34
N THR A 220 5.54 7.49 23.99
CA THR A 220 6.58 7.53 22.96
C THR A 220 5.97 7.30 21.58
N ALA A 221 6.24 8.18 20.63
CA ALA A 221 5.85 7.97 19.23
C ALA A 221 6.95 7.21 18.48
N ASN A 222 6.57 6.10 17.83
CA ASN A 222 7.43 5.40 16.88
C ASN A 222 7.23 5.98 15.48
N PHE A 223 8.32 6.24 14.77
CA PHE A 223 8.31 6.76 13.41
C PHE A 223 8.79 5.70 12.43
N PHE A 224 7.99 5.46 11.39
CA PHE A 224 8.31 4.51 10.33
C PHE A 224 8.37 5.22 8.99
N ASN A 225 9.44 4.95 8.24
CA ASN A 225 9.43 5.20 6.80
C ASN A 225 8.83 3.96 6.13
N VAL A 226 7.81 4.18 5.31
CA VAL A 226 7.06 3.17 4.58
C VAL A 226 7.30 3.39 3.10
N TRP A 227 7.56 2.32 2.34
CA TRP A 227 7.82 2.38 0.90
C TRP A 227 6.94 1.40 0.15
N VAL A 228 5.85 1.89 -0.45
CA VAL A 228 4.97 1.08 -1.29
C VAL A 228 5.44 1.15 -2.74
N GLN A 229 5.75 0.01 -3.34
CA GLN A 229 6.14 -0.10 -4.74
C GLN A 229 5.24 -1.08 -5.45
N TYR A 230 4.79 -0.72 -6.65
CA TYR A 230 4.04 -1.60 -7.53
C TYR A 230 4.70 -1.65 -8.90
N ASP A 231 5.02 -2.85 -9.36
CA ASP A 231 5.51 -3.10 -10.70
C ASP A 231 4.35 -3.54 -11.61
N GLY A 232 3.87 -2.63 -12.47
CA GLY A 232 2.79 -2.91 -13.41
C GLY A 232 3.17 -3.91 -14.53
N ILE A 233 4.47 -4.16 -14.76
CA ILE A 233 4.94 -5.12 -15.76
C ILE A 233 4.84 -6.53 -15.20
N ASN A 234 5.42 -6.74 -14.01
CA ASN A 234 5.52 -8.06 -13.38
C ASN A 234 4.36 -8.36 -12.40
N LYS A 235 3.54 -7.34 -12.07
CA LYS A 235 2.36 -7.42 -11.19
C LYS A 235 2.68 -7.91 -9.77
N TRP A 236 3.68 -7.31 -9.11
CA TRP A 236 4.00 -7.53 -7.69
C TRP A 236 4.03 -6.21 -6.89
N VAL A 237 3.90 -6.31 -5.56
CA VAL A 237 3.86 -5.18 -4.62
C VAL A 237 4.93 -5.36 -3.55
N MET A 238 5.85 -4.40 -3.36
CA MET A 238 6.75 -4.40 -2.19
C MET A 238 6.33 -3.32 -1.18
N ASP A 239 6.43 -3.65 0.11
CA ASP A 239 6.42 -2.67 1.20
C ASP A 239 7.64 -2.81 2.11
N ALA A 240 8.58 -1.88 2.05
CA ALA A 240 9.65 -1.84 3.04
C ALA A 240 9.18 -0.97 4.22
N SER A 241 9.10 -1.53 5.43
CA SER A 241 9.01 -0.74 6.68
C SER A 241 10.38 -0.78 7.40
N SER A 242 11.03 0.39 7.43
CA SER A 242 12.33 0.75 8.05
C SER A 242 13.53 -0.23 8.02
N LEU A 243 14.57 0.16 7.26
CA LEU A 243 15.96 -0.19 7.58
C LEU A 243 16.50 0.76 8.67
N PRO A 244 16.99 0.28 9.82
CA PRO A 244 17.93 1.04 10.63
C PRO A 244 19.25 1.19 9.83
N PRO A 245 20.11 2.19 10.14
CA PRO A 245 21.49 2.18 9.67
C PRO A 245 22.22 0.99 10.33
N GLY A 246 22.19 -0.16 9.65
CA GLY A 246 22.69 -1.42 10.21
C GLY A 246 22.23 -2.71 9.53
N GLY A 247 21.27 -2.63 8.60
CA GLY A 247 20.75 -3.81 7.89
C GLY A 247 19.61 -4.48 8.66
N GLY A 248 18.40 -4.36 8.12
CA GLY A 248 17.18 -5.00 8.60
C GLY A 248 16.39 -5.57 7.42
N SER A 249 15.51 -6.52 7.69
CA SER A 249 14.77 -7.25 6.66
C SER A 249 13.71 -6.37 5.99
N ALA A 250 13.63 -6.43 4.65
CA ALA A 250 12.51 -5.87 3.90
C ALA A 250 11.34 -6.87 3.91
N VAL A 251 10.11 -6.38 4.03
CA VAL A 251 8.91 -7.20 3.75
C VAL A 251 8.65 -7.11 2.25
N THR A 252 8.66 -8.25 1.55
CA THR A 252 8.44 -8.28 0.10
C THR A 252 7.32 -9.26 -0.20
N TRP A 253 6.35 -8.84 -1.01
CA TRP A 253 5.15 -9.60 -1.35
C TRP A 253 5.03 -9.91 -2.84
#